data_AF-A0A1C2J7K5-F1
#
_entry.id   AF-A0A1C2J7K5-F1
#
_cell.length_a   1.000
_cell.length_b   1.000
_cell.length_c   1.000
_cell.angle_alpha   90.00
_cell.angle_beta   90.00
_cell.angle_gamma   90.00
#
_symmetry.space_group_name_H-M   'P 1'
#
loop_
_entity.id
_entity.type
_entity.pdbx_description
1 polymer ?
#
loop_
_entity_poly.entity_id
_entity_poly.type
_entity_poly.pdbx_seq_one_letter_code
_entity_poly.pdbx_strand_id
1 'polypeptide(L)' 'MFKWLLLAGFLGLLFYFWRQKQRIPKKHPEVESLVRCSVCGRHISVHSAMISAKGHYRCTLHAGDPD' A
#
# COMPACT_ATOMS: atom_id res chain seq x y z
N MET A 1 -5.15 -40.08 28.21
CA MET A 1 -6.14 -39.33 27.40
C MET A 1 -5.86 -37.83 27.36
N PHE A 2 -5.48 -37.21 28.48
CA PHE A 2 -5.15 -35.77 28.59
C PHE A 2 -4.11 -35.25 27.57
N LYS A 3 -3.13 -36.09 27.20
CA LYS A 3 -2.08 -35.77 26.22
C LYS A 3 -2.64 -35.37 24.85
N TRP A 4 -3.74 -36.00 24.42
CA TRP A 4 -4.38 -35.72 23.14
C TRP A 4 -5.22 -34.44 23.17
N LEU A 5 -5.83 -34.13 24.31
CA LEU A 5 -6.57 -32.87 24.52
C LEU A 5 -5.63 -31.65 24.48
N LEU A 6 -4.45 -31.75 25.10
CA LEU A 6 -3.43 -30.69 25.05
C LEU A 6 -2.91 -30.48 23.63
N LEU A 7 -2.66 -31.56 22.89
CA LEU A 7 -2.21 -31.48 21.50
C LEU A 7 -3.25 -30.82 20.60
N ALA A 8 -4.51 -31.24 20.69
CA ALA A 8 -5.60 -30.67 19.91
C ALA A 8 -5.82 -29.18 20.22
N GLY A 9 -5.77 -28.80 21.50
CA GLY A 9 -5.86 -27.40 21.91
C GLY A 9 -4.71 -26.56 21.37
N PHE A 10 -3.48 -27.07 21.42
CA PHE A 10 -2.29 -26.37 20.93
C PHE A 10 -2.30 -26.18 19.41
N LEU A 11 -2.70 -27.21 18.65
CA LEU A 11 -2.90 -27.14 17.20
C LEU A 11 -4.00 -26.13 16.82
N GLY A 12 -5.11 -26.10 17.56
CA GLY A 12 -6.18 -25.13 17.37
C GLY A 12 -5.71 -23.68 17.59
N LEU A 13 -4.91 -23.45 18.63
CA LEU A 13 -4.35 -22.14 18.97
C LEU A 13 -3.36 -21.64 17.92
N LEU A 14 -2.48 -22.54 17.44
CA LEU A 14 -1.56 -22.25 16.33
C LEU A 14 -2.32 -21.90 15.05
N PHE A 15 -3.33 -22.71 14.69
CA PHE A 15 -4.13 -22.46 13.50
C PHE A 15 -4.90 -21.13 13.58
N TYR A 16 -5.44 -20.81 14.76
CA TYR A 16 -6.13 -19.54 15.01
C TYR A 16 -5.20 -18.34 14.84
N PHE A 17 -4.01 -18.37 15.47
CA PHE A 17 -3.01 -17.31 15.34
C PHE A 17 -2.52 -17.15 13.89
N TRP A 18 -2.31 -18.25 13.18
CA TRP A 18 -1.85 -18.22 11.79
C TRP A 18 -2.90 -17.61 10.87
N ARG A 19 -4.17 -17.98 11.06
CA ARG A 19 -5.31 -17.42 10.33
C ARG A 19 -5.52 -15.93 10.65
N GLN A 20 -5.32 -15.52 11.90
CA GLN A 20 -5.41 -14.13 12.31
C GLN A 20 -4.29 -13.29 11.69
N LYS A 21 -3.06 -13.82 11.63
CA LYS A 21 -1.91 -13.13 11.02
C LYS A 21 -2.07 -12.91 9.51
N GLN A 22 -2.79 -13.80 8.82
CA GLN A 22 -3.16 -13.60 7.41
C GLN A 22 -4.24 -12.52 7.21
N ARG A 23 -5.06 -12.24 8.23
CA ARG A 23 -6.08 -11.18 8.21
C ARG A 23 -5.57 -9.82 8.64
N ILE A 24 -4.35 -9.72 9.18
CA ILE A 24 -3.68 -8.44 9.30
C ILE A 24 -3.30 -8.09 7.87
N PRO A 25 -3.98 -7.13 7.21
CA PRO A 25 -3.49 -6.65 5.93
C PRO A 25 -2.06 -6.26 6.21
N LYS A 26 -1.12 -6.88 5.48
CA LYS A 26 0.24 -6.35 5.41
C LYS A 26 0.02 -4.88 5.15
N LYS A 27 0.30 -4.03 6.15
CA LYS A 27 0.51 -2.61 5.90
C LYS A 27 1.67 -2.65 4.92
N HIS A 28 1.32 -2.67 3.63
CA HIS A 28 2.26 -2.36 2.59
C HIS A 28 2.90 -1.08 3.12
N PRO A 29 4.23 -1.04 3.32
CA PRO A 29 4.87 0.22 3.60
C PRO A 29 4.31 1.15 2.53
N GLU A 30 3.74 2.29 2.91
CA GLU A 30 3.18 3.28 1.99
C GLU A 30 4.22 3.44 0.88
N VAL A 31 4.02 2.73 -0.23
CA VAL A 31 4.87 2.86 -1.39
C VAL A 31 4.36 4.16 -1.89
N GLU A 32 5.01 5.26 -1.48
CA GLU A 32 4.74 6.59 -1.96
C GLU A 32 4.58 6.44 -3.46
N SER A 33 3.33 6.52 -3.92
CA SER A 33 3.03 6.25 -5.31
C SER A 33 3.71 7.36 -6.08
N LEU A 34 4.74 7.01 -6.82
CA LEU A 34 5.50 7.96 -7.63
C LEU A 34 4.84 8.01 -9.00
N VAL A 35 4.33 9.17 -9.37
CA VAL A 35 3.76 9.45 -10.68
C VAL A 35 4.75 10.26 -11.52
N ARG A 36 4.65 10.10 -12.84
CA ARG A 36 5.54 10.79 -13.78
C ARG A 36 4.87 12.08 -14.25
N CYS A 37 5.60 13.19 -14.18
CA CYS A 37 5.13 14.45 -14.75
C CYS A 37 5.05 14.34 -16.29
N SER A 38 3.93 14.75 -16.89
CA SER A 38 3.73 14.72 -18.34
C SER A 38 4.62 15.69 -19.12
N VAL A 39 5.11 16.76 -18.47
CA VAL A 39 5.88 17.83 -19.11
C VAL A 39 7.38 17.53 -19.09
N CYS A 40 7.96 17.29 -17.90
CA CYS A 40 9.40 17.07 -17.74
C CYS A 40 9.80 15.61 -17.54
N GLY A 41 8.85 14.70 -17.39
CA GLY A 41 9.12 13.28 -17.20
C GLY A 41 9.73 12.90 -15.84
N ARG A 42 9.83 13.85 -14.89
CA ARG A 42 10.34 13.61 -13.53
C ARG A 42 9.33 12.79 -12.71
N HIS A 43 9.83 11.87 -11.89
CA HIS A 43 9.02 11.15 -10.91
C HIS A 43 8.81 12.03 -9.67
N ILE A 44 7.56 12.18 -9.26
CA ILE A 44 7.11 12.98 -8.12
C ILE A 44 6.12 12.15 -7.31
N SER A 45 6.02 12.38 -6.00
CA SER A 45 5.03 11.70 -5.18
C SER A 45 3.62 12.15 -5.58
N VAL A 46 2.64 11.25 -5.58
CA VAL A 46 1.23 11.58 -5.86
C VAL A 46 0.73 12.70 -4.94
N HIS A 47 1.22 12.75 -3.69
CA HIS A 47 0.90 13.83 -2.75
C HIS A 47 1.39 15.22 -3.18
N SER A 48 2.49 15.29 -3.93
CA SER A 48 3.06 16.55 -4.43
C SER A 48 2.70 16.84 -5.89
N ALA A 49 2.09 15.88 -6.58
CA ALA A 49 1.65 16.02 -7.96
C ALA A 49 0.33 16.79 -8.06
N MET A 50 0.26 17.74 -8.99
CA MET A 50 -1.00 18.41 -9.33
C MET A 50 -1.60 17.76 -10.58
N ILE A 51 -2.91 17.56 -10.59
CA ILE A 51 -3.64 16.97 -11.72
C ILE A 51 -4.14 18.11 -12.61
N SER A 52 -3.76 18.11 -13.89
CA SER A 52 -4.29 19.03 -14.90
C SER A 52 -5.75 18.71 -15.20
N ALA A 53 -6.51 19.67 -15.77
CA ALA A 53 -7.91 19.47 -16.16
C ALA A 53 -8.13 18.28 -17.12
N LYS A 54 -7.08 17.87 -17.86
CA LYS A 54 -7.07 16.70 -18.75
C LYS A 54 -6.74 15.37 -18.05
N GLY A 55 -6.48 15.37 -16.75
CA GLY A 55 -6.15 14.16 -15.97
C GLY A 55 -4.67 13.79 -15.96
N HIS A 56 -3.76 14.65 -16.45
CA HIS A 56 -2.32 14.40 -16.43
C HIS A 56 -1.67 14.92 -15.14
N TYR A 57 -0.77 14.12 -14.55
CA TYR A 57 0.03 14.53 -13.39
C TYR A 57 1.14 15.49 -13.81
N ARG A 58 1.27 16.60 -13.07
CA ARG A 58 2.28 17.63 -13.27
C ARG A 58 3.03 17.91 -11.97
N CYS A 59 4.31 18.24 -12.09
CA CYS A 59 5.10 18.70 -10.95
C CYS A 59 4.72 20.14 -10.59
N THR A 60 5.01 20.54 -9.36
CA THR A 60 4.76 21.90 -8.84
C THR A 60 5.34 23.00 -9.72
N LEU A 61 6.47 22.75 -10.40
CA LEU A 61 7.06 23.69 -11.35
C LEU A 61 6.23 23.92 -12.63
N HIS A 62 5.47 22.92 -13.09
CA HIS A 62 4.65 22.99 -14.31
C HIS A 62 3.15 22.99 -13.98
N ALA A 63 2.79 23.33 -12.75
CA ALA A 63 1.40 23.37 -12.30
C ALA A 63 0.58 24.44 -13.04
N GLY A 64 1.23 25.55 -13.43
CA GLY A 64 0.59 26.72 -14.01
C GLY A 64 0.72 26.86 -15.52
N ASP A 65 1.47 26.00 -16.21
CA ASP A 65 1.60 26.11 -17.67
C ASP A 65 0.34 25.56 -18.36
N PRO A 66 -0.46 26.39 -19.05
CA PRO A 66 -1.49 25.87 -19.95
C PRO A 66 -0.79 25.15 -21.11
N ASP A 67 -1.28 23.96 -21.46
CA ASP A 67 -0.86 23.29 -22.71
C ASP A 67 -1.20 24.15 -23.93
#